data_AF-A0A8X6SI96-F1
#
_entry.id   AF-A0A8X6SI96-F1
#
_cell.length_a   1.000
_cell.length_b   1.000
_cell.length_c   1.000
_cell.angle_alpha   90.00
_cell.angle_beta   90.00
_cell.angle_gamma   90.00
#
_symmetry.space_group_name_H-M   'P 1'
#
loop_
_entity.id
_entity.type
_entity.pdbx_description
1 polymer ?
#
loop_
_entity_poly.entity_id
_entity_poly.type
_entity_poly.pdbx_seq_one_letter_code
_entity_poly.pdbx_strand_id
1 'polypeptide(L)'
;MRRCLGTSHDEEEVSGYVTRRGRGVWVRHTKRCLGTSHEEVSGYVTRRGRGVWVRHTKRKRCLGTSHEEEEVSGYVTRRGRGVWVRHTKRKK
;
A
#
# COMPACT_ATOMS: atom_id res chain seq x y z
N MET A 1 18.20 -0.42 -7.04
CA MET A 1 17.40 0.67 -7.63
C MET A 1 17.42 0.48 -9.14
N ARG A 2 16.32 0.04 -9.78
CA ARG A 2 16.20 0.10 -11.23
C ARG A 2 15.48 1.41 -11.55
N ARG A 3 16.16 2.31 -12.27
CA ARG A 3 15.58 3.55 -12.80
C ARG A 3 14.72 3.16 -14.00
N CYS A 4 13.50 3.66 -14.06
CA CYS A 4 12.69 3.65 -15.27
C CYS A 4 13.38 4.55 -16.28
N LEU A 5 14.29 4.00 -17.07
CA LEU A 5 14.95 4.73 -18.14
C LEU A 5 14.00 4.74 -19.32
N GLY A 6 13.59 5.94 -19.72
CA GLY A 6 12.69 6.15 -20.83
C GLY A 6 13.29 5.60 -22.11
N THR A 7 12.69 4.54 -22.62
CA THR A 7 12.64 4.23 -24.05
C THR A 7 11.27 3.62 -24.29
N SER A 8 10.56 4.21 -25.25
CA SER A 8 9.22 3.90 -25.70
C SER A 8 8.91 2.41 -25.75
N HIS A 9 8.16 1.91 -24.78
CA HIS A 9 7.38 0.69 -24.89
C HIS A 9 6.25 0.74 -23.84
N ASP A 10 5.03 0.46 -24.29
CA ASP A 10 3.80 0.33 -23.51
C ASP A 10 3.82 -0.88 -22.54
N GLU A 11 4.92 -1.09 -21.84
CA GLU A 11 5.07 -2.17 -20.88
C GLU A 11 4.64 -1.69 -19.50
N GLU A 12 3.42 -2.08 -19.08
CA GLU A 12 2.98 -1.93 -17.70
C GLU A 12 3.74 -2.94 -16.81
N GLU A 13 4.83 -2.49 -16.21
CA GLU A 13 5.58 -3.29 -15.23
C GLU A 13 4.90 -3.18 -13.86
N VAL A 14 4.13 -4.20 -13.47
CA VAL A 14 3.57 -4.35 -12.12
C VAL A 14 4.36 -5.40 -11.35
N SER A 15 5.06 -4.98 -10.31
CA SER A 15 5.73 -5.90 -9.38
C SER A 15 5.16 -5.76 -7.99
N GLY A 16 4.81 -6.88 -7.37
CA GLY A 16 4.30 -6.90 -6.00
C GLY A 16 4.80 -8.10 -5.21
N TYR A 17 5.09 -7.88 -3.93
CA TYR A 17 5.41 -8.96 -3.01
C TYR A 17 4.84 -8.69 -1.63
N VAL A 18 4.56 -9.79 -0.91
CA VAL A 18 4.09 -9.75 0.48
C VAL A 18 5.10 -10.46 1.34
N THR A 19 5.55 -9.80 2.41
CA THR A 19 6.41 -10.41 3.43
C THR A 19 5.68 -10.52 4.75
N ARG A 20 5.93 -11.61 5.47
CA ARG A 20 5.45 -11.80 6.85
C ARG A 20 6.53 -11.35 7.82
N ARG A 21 6.32 -10.22 8.50
CA ARG A 21 7.30 -9.64 9.43
C ARG A 21 6.92 -9.98 10.88
N GLY A 22 6.87 -11.27 11.21
CA GLY A 22 6.54 -11.77 12.55
C GLY A 22 5.06 -12.14 12.76
N ARG A 23 4.67 -12.39 14.02
CA ARG A 23 3.32 -12.91 14.37
C ARG A 23 2.23 -11.87 14.13
N GLY A 24 1.52 -12.01 13.00
CA GLY A 24 0.38 -11.18 12.65
C GLY A 24 0.74 -9.83 12.02
N VAL A 25 1.97 -9.70 11.50
CA VAL A 25 2.39 -8.54 10.71
C VAL A 25 2.64 -8.94 9.27
N TRP A 26 1.94 -8.29 8.35
CA TRP A 26 2.04 -8.53 6.92
C TRP A 26 2.38 -7.23 6.23
N VAL A 27 3.45 -7.21 5.44
CA VAL A 27 3.87 -6.04 4.67
C VAL A 27 3.66 -6.34 3.19
N ARG A 28 2.97 -5.45 2.49
CA ARG A 28 2.75 -5.51 1.05
C ARG A 28 3.45 -4.34 0.39
N HIS A 29 4.25 -4.66 -0.62
CA HIS A 29 4.87 -3.70 -1.50
C HIS A 29 4.40 -3.97 -2.91
N THR A 30 3.98 -2.92 -3.60
CA THR A 30 3.56 -2.95 -5.00
C THR A 30 4.13 -1.73 -5.68
N LYS A 31 4.74 -1.94 -6.85
CA LYS A 31 5.25 -0.88 -7.72
C LYS A 31 4.67 -1.07 -9.10
N ARG A 32 4.29 0.03 -9.73
CA ARG A 32 3.76 0.07 -11.08
C ARG A 32 4.48 1.17 -11.85
N CYS A 33 4.99 0.83 -13.02
CA CYS A 33 5.61 1.77 -13.95
C CYS A 33 4.80 1.80 -15.25
N LEU A 34 4.52 2.99 -15.76
CA LEU A 34 3.76 3.21 -16.99
C LEU A 34 4.38 4.39 -17.74
N GLY A 35 5.24 4.13 -18.73
CA GLY A 35 5.94 5.17 -19.49
C GLY A 35 6.71 6.14 -18.57
N THR A 36 6.28 7.41 -18.52
CA THR A 36 6.86 8.47 -17.66
C THR A 36 6.22 8.55 -16.26
N SER A 37 5.32 7.63 -15.92
CA SER A 37 4.63 7.58 -14.63
C SER A 37 5.07 6.41 -13.76
N HIS A 38 5.09 6.64 -12.46
CA HIS A 38 5.47 5.64 -11.46
C HIS A 38 4.53 5.72 -10.25
N GLU A 39 4.04 4.58 -9.80
CA GLU A 39 3.24 4.44 -8.58
C GLU A 39 3.88 3.41 -7.64
N GLU A 40 4.10 3.80 -6.38
CA GLU A 40 4.51 2.90 -5.32
C GLU A 40 3.45 2.87 -4.23
N VAL A 41 2.96 1.67 -3.93
CA VAL A 41 2.10 1.42 -2.78
C VAL A 41 2.83 0.50 -1.83
N SER A 42 3.00 0.96 -0.59
CA SER A 42 3.58 0.21 0.50
C SER A 42 2.60 0.19 1.66
N GLY A 43 2.41 -0.95 2.31
CA GLY A 43 1.56 -1.00 3.48
C GLY A 43 1.88 -2.15 4.38
N TYR A 44 1.49 -2.04 5.65
CA TYR A 44 1.59 -3.11 6.61
C TYR A 44 0.31 -3.27 7.42
N VAL A 45 -0.01 -4.50 7.78
CA VAL A 45 -1.08 -4.86 8.69
C VAL A 45 -0.44 -5.37 9.98
N THR A 46 -0.91 -4.93 11.14
CA THR A 46 -0.50 -5.44 12.46
C THR A 46 -1.71 -5.87 13.26
N ARG A 47 -1.55 -6.88 14.13
CA ARG A 47 -2.59 -7.28 15.08
C ARG A 47 -2.39 -6.55 16.41
N ARG A 48 -3.32 -5.69 16.81
CA ARG A 48 -3.25 -4.88 18.06
C ARG A 48 -4.07 -5.48 19.21
N GLY A 49 -4.52 -6.73 19.10
CA GLY A 49 -5.28 -7.41 20.15
C GLY A 49 -6.23 -8.48 19.59
N ARG A 50 -7.09 -9.06 20.46
CA ARG A 50 -8.12 -10.01 20.03
C ARG A 50 -9.16 -9.29 19.17
N GLY A 51 -9.19 -9.62 17.87
CA GLY A 51 -10.17 -9.07 16.94
C GLY A 51 -9.89 -7.65 16.47
N VAL A 52 -8.69 -7.10 16.72
CA VAL A 52 -8.29 -5.77 16.23
C VAL A 52 -7.09 -5.88 15.31
N TRP A 53 -7.25 -5.39 14.08
CA TRP A 53 -6.21 -5.34 13.06
C TRP A 53 -6.02 -3.89 12.61
N VAL A 54 -4.78 -3.43 12.54
CA VAL A 54 -4.47 -2.08 12.06
C VAL A 54 -3.77 -2.21 10.72
N ARG A 55 -4.20 -1.45 9.72
CA ARG A 55 -3.64 -1.40 8.37
C ARG A 55 -3.13 0.01 8.10
N HIS A 56 -1.86 0.10 7.75
CA HIS A 56 -1.21 1.31 7.27
C HIS A 56 -0.87 1.13 5.81
N THR A 57 -1.19 2.10 4.97
CA THR A 57 -0.91 2.12 3.54
C THR A 57 -0.43 3.51 3.15
N LYS A 58 0.68 3.55 2.44
CA LYS A 58 1.26 4.75 1.84
C LYS A 58 1.28 4.54 0.33
N ARG A 59 0.75 5.50 -0.40
CA ARG A 59 0.79 5.56 -1.86
C ARG A 59 1.61 6.77 -2.28
N LYS A 60 2.54 6.57 -3.20
CA LYS A 60 3.27 7.62 -3.89
C LYS A 60 2.99 7.50 -5.38
N ARG A 61 2.69 8.61 -6.03
CA ARG A 61 2.44 8.65 -7.48
C ARG A 61 3.25 9.81 -8.07
N CYS A 62 4.04 9.49 -9.08
CA CYS A 62 4.77 10.46 -9.89
C CYS A 62 4.19 10.42 -11.31
N LEU A 63 3.72 11.55 -11.82
CA LEU A 63 3.23 11.73 -13.19
C LEU A 63 4.03 12.86 -13.84
N GLY A 64 5.07 12.53 -14.63
CA GLY A 64 5.92 13.55 -15.22
C GLY A 64 6.60 14.42 -14.15
N THR A 65 6.21 15.70 -14.05
CA THR A 65 6.71 16.67 -13.06
C THR A 65 5.89 16.73 -11.76
N SER A 66 4.74 16.06 -11.70
CA SER A 66 3.83 16.10 -10.54
C SER A 66 4.10 14.94 -9.59
N HIS A 67 4.17 15.24 -8.28
CA HIS A 67 4.34 14.25 -7.22
C HIS A 67 3.18 14.31 -6.23
N GLU A 68 2.50 13.18 -6.02
CA GLU A 68 1.42 13.03 -5.04
C GLU A 68 1.79 11.95 -4.02
N GLU A 69 1.66 12.25 -2.74
CA GLU A 69 1.76 11.28 -1.66
C GLU A 69 0.45 11.21 -0.88
N GLU A 70 -0.07 10.00 -0.68
CA GLU A 70 -1.26 9.77 0.15
C GLU A 70 -0.94 8.76 1.24
N GLU A 71 -1.26 9.09 2.49
CA GLU A 71 -1.13 8.18 3.61
C GLU A 71 -2.51 7.84 4.18
N VAL A 72 -2.86 6.56 4.11
CA VAL A 72 -4.09 6.01 4.65
C VAL A 72 -3.75 5.09 5.80
N SER A 73 -4.28 5.40 6.97
CA SER A 73 -4.21 4.54 8.15
C SER A 73 -5.60 4.14 8.56
N GLY A 74 -5.83 2.86 8.83
CA GLY A 74 -7.11 2.37 9.29
C GLY A 74 -6.99 1.20 10.24
N TYR A 75 -8.05 0.90 10.95
CA TYR A 75 -8.13 -0.29 11.77
C TYR A 75 -9.48 -0.97 11.61
N VAL A 76 -9.49 -2.27 11.81
CA VAL A 76 -10.68 -3.11 11.80
C VAL A 76 -10.86 -3.69 13.20
N THR A 77 -12.04 -3.51 13.78
CA THR A 77 -12.44 -4.11 15.05
C THR A 77 -13.53 -5.15 14.82
N ARG A 78 -13.50 -6.24 15.58
CA ARG A 78 -14.55 -7.26 15.57
C ARG A 78 -15.62 -6.91 16.60
N ARG A 79 -16.83 -6.57 16.15
CA ARG A 79 -17.98 -6.21 17.00
C ARG A 79 -18.99 -7.36 17.07
N GLY A 80 -18.55 -8.53 17.56
CA GLY A 80 -19.40 -9.72 17.71
C GLY A 80 -19.08 -10.86 16.74
N ARG A 81 -20.00 -11.85 16.62
CA ARG A 81 -19.82 -12.99 15.69
C ARG A 81 -19.97 -12.50 14.25
N GLY A 82 -18.87 -12.52 13.50
CA GLY A 82 -18.86 -12.23 12.05
C GLY A 82 -18.87 -10.75 11.65
N VAL A 83 -19.11 -9.81 12.58
CA VAL A 83 -19.18 -8.38 12.25
C VAL A 83 -17.82 -7.70 12.42
N TRP A 84 -17.34 -7.07 11.35
CA TRP A 84 -16.10 -6.31 11.31
C TRP A 84 -16.39 -4.85 10.97
N VAL A 85 -15.93 -3.93 11.81
CA VAL A 85 -16.08 -2.49 11.61
C VAL A 85 -14.74 -1.93 11.13
N ARG A 86 -14.74 -1.23 9.99
CA ARG A 86 -13.55 -0.61 9.41
C ARG A 86 -13.55 0.89 9.67
N HIS A 87 -12.49 1.38 10.29
CA HIS A 87 -12.22 2.79 10.48
C HIS A 87 -11.04 3.18 9.59
N THR A 88 -11.18 4.24 8.79
CA THR A 88 -10.13 4.75 7.91
C THR A 88 -9.93 6.24 8.15
N LYS A 89 -8.68 6.64 8.32
CA LYS A 89 -8.23 8.03 8.28
C LYS A 89 -7.32 8.20 7.07
N ARG A 90 -7.60 9.23 6.28
CA ARG A 90 -6.79 9.61 5.13
C ARG A 90 -6.13 10.94 5.42
N LYS A 91 -4.81 10.99 5.32
CA LYS A 91 -4.06 12.25 5.25
C LYS A 91 -3.80 12.52 3.77
N LYS A 92 -4.17 13.72 3.35
CA LYS A 92 -4.05 14.24 2.00
C LYS A 92 -3.12 15.45 2.06
#